data_AF-A0A837IB10-F1
#
_entry.id   AF-A0A837IB10-F1
#
_cell.length_a   1.000
_cell.length_b   1.000
_cell.length_c   1.000
_cell.angle_alpha   90.00
_cell.angle_beta   90.00
_cell.angle_gamma   90.00
#
_symmetry.space_group_name_H-M   'P 1'
#
loop_
_entity.id
_entity.type
_entity.pdbx_description
1 polymer ?
#
loop_
_entity_poly.entity_id
_entity_poly.type
_entity_poly.pdbx_seq_one_letter_code
_entity_poly.pdbx_strand_id
1 'polypeptide(L)' 'MKEIKKTSAEDLVKLLGEKREAVRAFRFDIAGSAKKNVKAKMTARKEIARILTEENLRKSTGVNVIA' A
#
# COMPACT_ATOMS: atom_id res chain seq x y z
N MET A 1 1.81 -1.07 12.31
CA MET A 1 2.01 -2.43 11.76
C MET A 1 0.94 -3.43 12.21
N LYS A 2 0.29 -3.21 13.37
CA LYS A 2 -0.73 -4.12 13.92
C LYS A 2 -1.99 -4.27 13.05
N GLU A 3 -2.31 -3.25 12.26
CA GLU A 3 -3.53 -3.21 11.42
C GLU A 3 -3.40 -4.03 10.13
N ILE A 4 -2.26 -3.95 9.44
CA ILE A 4 -1.99 -4.67 8.18
C ILE A 4 -1.94 -6.20 8.40
N LYS A 5 -1.53 -6.64 9.60
CA LYS A 5 -1.48 -8.06 9.95
C LYS A 5 -2.86 -8.70 10.15
N LYS A 6 -3.88 -7.89 10.52
CA LYS A 6 -5.24 -8.37 10.77
C LYS A 6 -6.13 -8.33 9.53
N THR A 7 -5.70 -7.64 8.48
CA THR A 7 -6.48 -7.49 7.25
C THR A 7 -6.37 -8.76 6.40
N SER A 8 -7.50 -9.15 5.80
CA SER A 8 -7.58 -10.31 4.92
C SER A 8 -6.68 -10.11 3.69
N ALA A 9 -6.26 -11.20 3.04
CA ALA A 9 -5.42 -11.11 1.85
C ALA A 9 -6.10 -10.30 0.74
N GLU A 10 -7.42 -10.45 0.57
CA GLU A 10 -8.21 -9.72 -0.43
C GLU A 10 -8.26 -8.22 -0.14
N ASP A 11 -8.45 -7.84 1.12
CA ASP A 11 -8.51 -6.43 1.52
C ASP A 11 -7.14 -5.75 1.37
N LEU A 12 -6.04 -6.49 1.59
CA LEU A 12 -4.69 -5.98 1.35
C LEU A 12 -4.45 -5.69 -0.13
N VAL A 13 -4.95 -6.53 -1.04
CA VAL A 13 -4.83 -6.32 -2.49
C VAL A 13 -5.65 -5.10 -2.93
N LYS A 14 -6.87 -4.95 -2.42
CA LYS A 14 -7.72 -3.76 -2.68
C LYS A 14 -7.04 -2.49 -2.17
N LEU A 15 -6.56 -2.50 -0.93
CA LEU A 15 -5.86 -1.38 -0.32
C LEU A 15 -4.57 -1.03 -1.08
N LEU A 16 -3.85 -2.03 -1.59
CA LEU A 16 -2.67 -1.81 -2.42
C LEU A 16 -3.02 -1.07 -3.71
N GLY A 17 -4.14 -1.43 -4.36
CA GLY A 17 -4.66 -0.76 -5.54
C GLY A 17 -4.96 0.72 -5.27
N GLU A 18 -5.77 0.98 -4.25
CA GLU A 18 -6.15 2.35 -3.84
C GLU A 18 -4.93 3.23 -3.53
N LYS A 19 -3.94 2.69 -2.80
CA LYS A 19 -2.73 3.46 -2.44
C LYS A 19 -1.84 3.73 -3.65
N ARG A 20 -1.75 2.80 -4.60
CA ARG A 20 -1.03 3.02 -5.87
C ARG A 20 -1.70 4.09 -6.71
N GLU A 21 -3.02 4.07 -6.77
CA GLU A 21 -3.80 5.06 -7.48
C GLU A 21 -3.69 6.45 -6.83
N ALA A 22 -3.74 6.52 -5.50
CA ALA A 22 -3.46 7.74 -4.76
C ALA A 22 -2.07 8.30 -5.10
N VAL A 23 -1.02 7.47 -5.14
CA VAL A 23 0.33 7.92 -5.54
C VAL A 23 0.35 8.44 -6.99
N ARG A 24 -0.39 7.81 -7.91
CA ARG A 24 -0.53 8.27 -9.30
C ARG A 24 -1.25 9.62 -9.35
N ALA A 25 -2.39 9.75 -8.70
CA ALA A 25 -3.14 11.00 -8.59
C ALA A 25 -2.26 12.11 -7.99
N PHE A 26 -1.53 11.83 -6.91
CA PHE A 26 -0.57 12.77 -6.32
C PHE A 26 0.55 13.20 -7.29
N ARG A 27 1.00 12.33 -8.21
CA ARG A 27 2.01 12.70 -9.22
C ARG A 27 1.44 13.70 -10.23
N PHE A 28 0.21 13.51 -10.67
CA PHE A 28 -0.46 14.40 -11.62
C PHE A 28 -0.95 15.70 -10.97
N ASP A 29 -1.48 15.63 -9.75
CA ASP A 29 -1.93 16.79 -8.98
C ASP A 29 -0.80 17.79 -8.69
N ILE A 30 0.43 17.31 -8.46
CA ILE A 30 1.60 18.16 -8.21
C ILE A 30 2.01 18.98 -9.45
N ALA A 31 1.70 18.51 -10.66
CA ALA A 31 2.11 19.19 -11.89
C ALA A 31 1.33 20.49 -12.14
N GLY A 32 0.14 20.66 -11.54
CA GLY A 32 -0.73 21.82 -11.77
C GLY A 32 -0.86 22.81 -10.60
N SER A 33 -0.53 22.41 -9.37
CA SER A 33 -0.69 23.26 -8.19
C SER A 33 0.13 22.75 -7.01
N ALA A 34 0.85 23.64 -6.34
CA ALA A 34 1.66 23.35 -5.16
C ALA A 34 0.79 22.94 -3.97
N LYS A 35 0.26 21.71 -3.95
CA LYS A 35 -0.46 21.17 -2.79
C LYS A 35 0.52 20.96 -1.63
N LYS A 36 0.20 21.56 -0.47
CA LYS A 36 0.99 21.56 0.77
C LYS A 36 1.24 20.18 1.40
N ASN A 37 0.53 19.12 1.02
CA ASN A 37 0.61 17.83 1.71
C ASN A 37 1.57 16.82 1.06
N VAL A 38 2.85 17.21 0.96
CA VAL A 38 3.94 16.35 0.45
C VAL A 38 4.10 15.08 1.31
N LYS A 39 3.73 15.16 2.59
CA LYS A 39 3.80 14.03 3.55
C LYS A 39 2.85 12.89 3.15
N ALA A 40 1.68 13.18 2.59
CA ALA A 40 0.72 12.16 2.16
C ALA A 40 1.29 11.20 1.09
N LYS A 41 2.12 11.71 0.17
CA LYS A 41 2.83 10.86 -0.80
C LYS A 41 3.85 9.94 -0.12
N MET A 42 4.54 10.44 0.92
CA MET A 42 5.50 9.63 1.67
C MET A 42 4.78 8.53 2.47
N THR A 43 3.68 8.84 3.14
CA THR A 43 2.91 7.85 3.92
C THR A 43 2.32 6.78 3.01
N ALA A 44 1.71 7.16 1.88
CA ALA A 44 1.17 6.21 0.90
C ALA A 44 2.25 5.24 0.36
N ARG A 45 3.45 5.75 0.04
CA ARG A 45 4.59 4.88 -0.36
C ARG A 45 5.02 3.91 0.74
N LYS A 46 5.06 4.36 1.99
CA LYS A 46 5.41 3.51 3.15
C LYS A 46 4.35 2.44 3.41
N GLU A 47 3.07 2.76 3.20
CA GLU A 47 1.97 1.81 3.31
C GLU A 47 2.06 0.72 2.23
N ILE A 48 2.28 1.11 0.97
CA ILE A 48 2.52 0.17 -0.13
C ILE A 48 3.67 -0.79 0.20
N ALA A 49 4.80 -0.26 0.66
CA ALA A 49 5.96 -1.08 1.02
C ALA A 49 5.62 -2.07 2.13
N ARG A 50 4.91 -1.64 3.18
CA ARG A 50 4.50 -2.51 4.29
C ARG A 50 3.54 -3.62 3.85
N ILE A 51 2.59 -3.32 2.96
CA ILE A 51 1.67 -4.31 2.40
C ILE A 51 2.44 -5.36 1.60
N LEU A 52 3.34 -4.93 0.71
CA LEU A 52 4.17 -5.83 -0.09
C LEU A 52 5.11 -6.68 0.77
N THR A 53 5.68 -6.11 1.84
CA THR A 53 6.49 -6.87 2.79
C THR A 53 5.67 -7.94 3.51
N GLU A 54 4.47 -7.61 3.96
CA GLU A 54 3.57 -8.59 4.60
C GLU A 54 3.14 -9.68 3.61
N GLU A 55 2.81 -9.31 2.37
CA GLU A 55 2.47 -10.26 1.30
C GLU A 55 3.64 -11.21 1.01
N ASN A 56 4.85 -10.67 0.89
CA ASN A 56 6.05 -11.46 0.66
C ASN A 56 6.39 -12.33 1.88
N LEU A 57 6.17 -11.83 3.10
CA LEU A 57 6.37 -12.59 4.33
C LEU A 57 5.40 -13.77 4.38
N ARG A 58 4.11 -13.57 4.09
CA ARG A 58 3.09 -14.64 4.00
C ARG A 58 3.45 -15.68 2.94
N LYS A 59 3.96 -15.25 1.77
CA LYS A 59 4.46 -16.13 0.72
C LYS A 59 5.70 -16.92 1.15
N SER A 60 6.66 -16.26 1.82
CA SER A 60 7.93 -16.86 2.24
C SER A 60 7.80 -17.80 3.44
N THR A 61 6.85 -17.56 4.35
CA THR A 61 6.62 -18.42 5.51
C THR A 61 5.73 -19.63 5.19
N GLY A 62 5.30 -19.79 3.94
CA GLY A 62 4.51 -20.95 3.51
C GLY A 62 3.11 -21.01 4.16
N VAL A 63 2.62 -19.92 4.76
CA VAL A 63 1.25 -19.82 5.29
C VAL A 63 0.29 -19.45 4.14
N ASN A 64 0.29 -20.30 3.12
CA ASN A 64 -0.75 -20.58 2.13
C ASN A 64 -0.09 -21.35 0.99
N VAL A 65 0.35 -22.57 1.31
CA VAL A 65 0.24 -23.67 0.36
C VAL A 65 -1.16 -24.25 0.60
N ILE A 66 -1.98 -24.23 -0.45
CA ILE A 66 -3.26 -24.94 -0.65
C ILE A 66 -4.54 -24.10 -0.47
N ALA A 67 -5.33 -24.18 -1.55
CA ALA A 67 -6.74 -23.83 -1.77
C ALA A 67 -7.09 -22.36 -2.02
#